data_AF-A0A839S6M0-F1
#
_entry.id   AF-A0A839S6M0-F1
#
_cell.length_a   1.000
_cell.length_b   1.000
_cell.length_c   1.000
_cell.angle_alpha   90.00
_cell.angle_beta   90.00
_cell.angle_gamma   90.00
#
_symmetry.space_group_name_H-M   'P 1'
#
loop_
_entity.id
_entity.type
_entity.pdbx_description
1 polymer ?
#
loop_
_entity_poly.entity_id
_entity_poly.type
_entity_poly.pdbx_seq_one_letter_code
_entity_poly.pdbx_strand_id
1 'polypeptide(L)'
;MRTRTTRWAVGALSAFAVTAGMLAPVPATADVPAGYYDAAQGLTGDELKSALNDIISDSTQLSYDDIWDALKASDEDPNNPNNVVLLYSGESRSKDANGGGSGDWNREHVWAKSHGDFGTSGPGADAHHLRPTDVQVNSTRGNKDFDNGGSEVDGAPGNFTDDDSYEPRDEVKGDVARMIFYMAVRYEGEGGAPDLELNDQVDNGSQPLMGRSSVLLDWHAADPVSDVERTRNDVIYEQFQNNRNPFIDHPEWAGELFGDGSTPAPDPEPEPEPGCGEAAGLDTVGLSSLPADARTTIEEARSGRTGETYENREGVLPDCEDGYYQLFHVGYSDRVIAGDGGEFYYTPDHYETFQSVDLDS
;
A
#
# COMPACT_ATOMS: atom_id res chain seq x y z
N MET A 1 71.21 -19.29 35.58
CA MET A 1 69.81 -19.60 35.22
C MET A 1 68.98 -18.33 35.29
N ARG A 2 68.56 -17.79 34.15
CA ARG A 2 67.32 -17.02 33.91
C ARG A 2 67.40 -16.43 32.50
N THR A 3 66.92 -17.19 31.54
CA THR A 3 66.70 -16.81 30.15
C THR A 3 65.49 -15.87 30.10
N ARG A 4 65.65 -14.67 29.52
CA ARG A 4 64.54 -13.74 29.24
C ARG A 4 64.15 -13.90 27.77
N THR A 5 62.96 -14.41 27.52
CA THR A 5 62.32 -14.50 26.21
C THR A 5 61.43 -13.28 25.98
N THR A 6 61.71 -12.56 24.89
CA THR A 6 60.93 -11.41 24.41
C THR A 6 59.70 -11.93 23.66
N ARG A 7 58.49 -11.57 24.11
CA ARG A 7 57.23 -11.82 23.38
C ARG A 7 56.96 -10.66 22.42
N TRP A 8 56.78 -10.97 21.14
CA TRP A 8 56.19 -10.08 20.15
C TRP A 8 54.67 -10.25 20.18
N ALA A 9 53.93 -9.16 20.31
CA ALA A 9 52.48 -9.14 20.15
C ALA A 9 52.16 -8.91 18.66
N VAL A 10 51.45 -9.85 18.04
CA VAL A 10 50.88 -9.71 16.70
C VAL A 10 49.48 -9.15 16.88
N GLY A 11 49.23 -7.94 16.36
CA GLY A 11 47.90 -7.33 16.32
C GLY A 11 47.01 -8.06 15.31
N ALA A 12 45.82 -8.48 15.74
CA ALA A 12 44.80 -9.03 14.86
C ALA A 12 44.05 -7.87 14.19
N LEU A 13 44.11 -7.79 12.86
CA LEU A 13 43.20 -6.97 12.06
C LEU A 13 41.87 -7.74 11.93
N SER A 14 40.81 -7.19 12.51
CA SER A 14 39.43 -7.65 12.27
C SER A 14 38.95 -7.11 10.93
N ALA A 15 38.72 -8.01 9.97
CA ALA A 15 38.03 -7.67 8.72
C ALA A 15 36.52 -7.57 8.99
N PHE A 16 35.93 -6.40 8.79
CA PHE A 16 34.47 -6.25 8.69
C PHE A 16 34.03 -6.80 7.33
N ALA A 17 33.32 -7.92 7.35
CA ALA A 17 32.59 -8.40 6.18
C ALA A 17 31.31 -7.56 6.05
N VAL A 18 31.22 -6.74 5.01
CA VAL A 18 29.96 -6.13 4.59
C VAL A 18 29.20 -7.22 3.85
N THR A 19 28.25 -7.86 4.51
CA THR A 19 27.26 -8.73 3.85
C THR A 19 26.27 -7.83 3.14
N ALA A 20 26.35 -7.78 1.80
CA ALA A 20 25.24 -7.29 0.98
C ALA A 20 24.02 -8.15 1.30
N GLY A 21 22.99 -7.55 1.91
CA GLY A 21 21.71 -8.22 2.09
C GLY A 21 21.11 -8.50 0.72
N MET A 22 20.88 -9.77 0.40
CA MET A 22 20.02 -10.12 -0.72
C MET A 22 18.61 -9.63 -0.35
N LEU A 23 18.10 -8.63 -1.08
CA LEU A 23 16.67 -8.31 -1.04
C LEU A 23 15.93 -9.57 -1.47
N ALA A 24 15.07 -10.09 -0.61
CA ALA A 24 14.15 -11.16 -0.98
C ALA A 24 13.20 -10.62 -2.06
N PRO A 25 12.87 -11.40 -3.10
CA PRO A 25 11.88 -10.99 -4.08
C PRO A 25 10.54 -10.76 -3.38
N VAL A 26 9.95 -9.57 -3.57
CA VAL A 26 8.57 -9.28 -3.17
C VAL A 26 7.68 -10.22 -4.00
N PRO A 27 6.78 -11.01 -3.37
CA PRO A 27 5.85 -11.84 -4.13
C PRO A 27 4.99 -10.94 -5.03
N ALA A 28 4.84 -11.32 -6.30
CA ALA A 28 3.94 -10.62 -7.21
C ALA A 28 2.50 -10.79 -6.72
N THR A 29 1.75 -9.68 -6.62
CA THR A 29 0.31 -9.69 -6.36
C THR A 29 -0.41 -10.46 -7.46
N ALA A 30 -1.36 -11.32 -7.09
CA ALA A 30 -2.16 -12.04 -8.07
C ALA A 30 -3.21 -11.11 -8.68
N ASP A 31 -3.43 -11.23 -9.98
CA ASP A 31 -4.48 -10.46 -10.65
C ASP A 31 -5.87 -10.91 -10.16
N VAL A 32 -6.79 -9.94 -10.06
CA VAL A 32 -8.22 -10.22 -9.87
C VAL A 32 -8.68 -11.22 -10.94
N PRO A 33 -9.40 -12.30 -10.57
CA PRO A 33 -9.85 -13.29 -11.53
C PRO A 33 -10.64 -12.63 -12.68
N ALA A 34 -10.34 -13.02 -13.91
CA ALA A 34 -11.01 -12.46 -15.09
C ALA A 34 -12.53 -12.62 -14.97
N GLY A 35 -13.25 -11.51 -15.10
CA GLY A 35 -14.71 -11.45 -15.01
C GLY A 35 -15.28 -11.42 -13.60
N TYR A 36 -14.45 -11.38 -12.55
CA TYR A 36 -14.92 -11.38 -11.15
C TYR A 36 -15.90 -10.24 -10.85
N TYR A 37 -15.67 -9.06 -11.44
CA TYR A 37 -16.50 -7.86 -11.24
C TYR A 37 -17.40 -7.49 -12.44
N ASP A 38 -17.58 -8.38 -13.42
CA ASP A 38 -18.38 -8.05 -14.64
C ASP A 38 -19.81 -7.58 -14.32
N ALA A 39 -20.42 -8.11 -13.25
CA ALA A 39 -21.77 -7.74 -12.85
C ALA A 39 -21.86 -6.34 -12.20
N ALA A 40 -20.75 -5.79 -11.72
CA ALA A 40 -20.68 -4.46 -11.09
C ALA A 40 -20.30 -3.35 -12.08
N GLN A 41 -19.74 -3.70 -13.25
CA GLN A 41 -19.23 -2.72 -14.21
C GLN A 41 -20.31 -1.74 -14.69
N GLY A 42 -20.02 -0.44 -14.51
CA GLY A 42 -20.88 0.65 -14.96
C GLY A 42 -22.15 0.87 -14.12
N LEU A 43 -22.31 0.14 -13.01
CA LEU A 43 -23.36 0.38 -12.03
C LEU A 43 -22.94 1.48 -11.04
N THR A 44 -23.92 2.11 -10.39
CA THR A 44 -23.68 3.13 -9.35
C THR A 44 -24.73 3.02 -8.24
N GLY A 45 -24.47 3.62 -7.08
CA GLY A 45 -25.43 3.67 -5.97
C GLY A 45 -25.94 2.29 -5.54
N ASP A 46 -27.25 2.18 -5.27
CA ASP A 46 -27.87 0.93 -4.79
C ASP A 46 -27.67 -0.25 -5.76
N GLU A 47 -27.62 -0.02 -7.07
CA GLU A 47 -27.39 -1.07 -8.07
C GLU A 47 -25.97 -1.62 -7.96
N LEU A 48 -24.98 -0.74 -7.77
CA LEU A 48 -23.59 -1.15 -7.51
C LEU A 48 -23.47 -1.89 -6.18
N LYS A 49 -24.06 -1.35 -5.10
CA LYS A 49 -24.01 -1.98 -3.78
C LYS A 49 -24.57 -3.40 -3.82
N SER A 50 -25.74 -3.58 -4.43
CA SER A 50 -26.38 -4.89 -4.58
C SER A 50 -25.55 -5.85 -5.43
N ALA A 51 -24.99 -5.40 -6.55
CA ALA A 51 -24.14 -6.24 -7.39
C ALA A 51 -22.86 -6.68 -6.67
N LEU A 52 -22.23 -5.77 -5.90
CA LEU A 52 -21.06 -6.10 -5.10
C LEU A 52 -21.41 -7.07 -3.96
N ASN A 53 -22.53 -6.85 -3.25
CA ASN A 53 -23.02 -7.78 -2.24
C ASN A 53 -23.19 -9.19 -2.82
N ASP A 54 -23.86 -9.33 -3.97
CA ASP A 54 -24.05 -10.62 -4.65
C ASP A 54 -22.72 -11.30 -4.96
N ILE A 55 -21.74 -10.56 -5.51
CA ILE A 55 -20.40 -11.08 -5.85
C ILE A 55 -19.67 -11.60 -4.61
N ILE A 56 -19.62 -10.79 -3.55
CA ILE A 56 -18.80 -11.11 -2.36
C ILE A 56 -19.53 -12.02 -1.37
N SER A 57 -20.84 -12.22 -1.56
CA SER A 57 -21.65 -13.16 -0.79
C SER A 57 -21.38 -14.62 -1.14
N ASP A 58 -20.93 -14.90 -2.36
CA ASP A 58 -20.43 -16.22 -2.76
C ASP A 58 -19.03 -16.45 -2.19
N SER A 59 -18.97 -17.07 -1.01
CA SER A 59 -17.75 -17.23 -0.24
C SER A 59 -17.73 -18.56 0.52
N THR A 60 -16.56 -19.18 0.62
CA THR A 60 -16.29 -20.26 1.58
C THR A 60 -16.35 -19.72 3.00
N GLN A 61 -17.25 -20.29 3.82
CA GLN A 61 -17.44 -19.91 5.21
C GLN A 61 -16.38 -20.59 6.09
N LEU A 62 -15.60 -19.77 6.81
CA LEU A 62 -14.62 -20.25 7.77
C LEU A 62 -15.26 -20.51 9.13
N SER A 63 -14.73 -21.49 9.86
CA SER A 63 -14.97 -21.54 11.30
C SER A 63 -14.09 -20.51 12.01
N TYR A 64 -14.48 -20.14 13.23
CA TYR A 64 -13.69 -19.18 14.02
C TYR A 64 -12.27 -19.70 14.33
N ASP A 65 -12.09 -21.01 14.42
CA ASP A 65 -10.77 -21.61 14.63
C ASP A 65 -9.89 -21.51 13.37
N ASP A 66 -10.48 -21.67 12.17
CA ASP A 66 -9.77 -21.53 10.89
C ASP A 66 -9.21 -20.12 10.69
N ILE A 67 -9.78 -19.10 11.36
CA ILE A 67 -9.26 -17.73 11.31
C ILE A 67 -7.83 -17.64 11.83
N TRP A 68 -7.39 -18.51 12.74
CA TRP A 68 -5.98 -18.50 13.14
C TRP A 68 -5.05 -18.78 11.97
N ASP A 69 -5.39 -19.75 11.13
CA ASP A 69 -4.59 -20.11 9.97
C ASP A 69 -4.71 -19.04 8.88
N ALA A 70 -5.91 -18.47 8.71
CA ALA A 70 -6.13 -17.34 7.81
C ALA A 70 -5.21 -16.15 8.16
N LEU A 71 -5.25 -15.66 9.40
CA LEU A 71 -4.42 -14.51 9.83
C LEU A 71 -2.92 -14.81 9.79
N LYS A 72 -2.52 -16.04 10.10
CA LYS A 72 -1.10 -16.45 9.99
C LYS A 72 -0.60 -16.44 8.55
N ALA A 73 -1.47 -16.64 7.57
CA ALA A 73 -1.11 -16.57 6.17
C ALA A 73 -1.27 -15.16 5.59
N SER A 74 -2.39 -14.50 5.88
CA SER A 74 -2.79 -13.23 5.27
C SER A 74 -2.01 -12.04 5.82
N ASP A 75 -1.54 -12.12 7.07
CA ASP A 75 -0.79 -11.05 7.74
C ASP A 75 0.66 -11.46 8.04
N GLU A 76 1.19 -12.46 7.31
CA GLU A 76 2.59 -12.90 7.42
C GLU A 76 3.56 -11.71 7.22
N ASP A 77 4.57 -11.60 8.09
CA ASP A 77 5.61 -10.58 7.91
C ASP A 77 6.51 -10.96 6.73
N PRO A 78 6.58 -10.12 5.68
CA PRO A 78 7.40 -10.40 4.49
C PRO A 78 8.89 -10.52 4.79
N ASN A 79 9.35 -9.94 5.91
CA ASN A 79 10.75 -10.00 6.34
C ASN A 79 11.01 -11.16 7.32
N ASN A 80 9.96 -11.79 7.85
CA ASN A 80 10.06 -12.93 8.77
C ASN A 80 8.81 -13.82 8.70
N PRO A 81 8.82 -14.90 7.89
CA PRO A 81 7.65 -15.74 7.67
C PRO A 81 7.17 -16.53 8.90
N ASN A 82 7.93 -16.52 10.00
CA ASN A 82 7.49 -17.09 11.28
C ASN A 82 6.64 -16.12 12.10
N ASN A 83 6.47 -14.88 11.63
CA ASN A 83 5.76 -13.81 12.32
C ASN A 83 4.56 -13.33 11.50
N VAL A 84 3.66 -12.62 12.18
CA VAL A 84 2.63 -11.75 11.59
C VAL A 84 2.93 -10.30 11.92
N VAL A 85 2.46 -9.37 11.10
CA VAL A 85 2.48 -7.93 11.38
C VAL A 85 1.17 -7.54 12.08
N LEU A 86 1.27 -6.96 13.27
CA LEU A 86 0.10 -6.52 14.03
C LEU A 86 -0.48 -5.23 13.46
N LEU A 87 -1.81 -5.18 13.26
CA LEU A 87 -2.50 -4.07 12.59
C LEU A 87 -2.11 -2.70 13.16
N TYR A 88 -2.43 -2.48 14.44
CA TYR A 88 -2.34 -1.16 15.05
C TYR A 88 -0.91 -0.77 15.41
N SER A 89 -0.08 -1.70 15.88
CA SER A 89 1.30 -1.37 16.30
C SER A 89 2.34 -1.49 15.18
N GLY A 90 2.03 -2.19 14.08
CA GLY A 90 2.99 -2.52 13.02
C GLY A 90 4.10 -3.49 13.47
N GLU A 91 4.00 -4.05 14.68
CA GLU A 91 5.03 -4.95 15.20
C GLU A 91 5.00 -6.31 14.52
N SER A 92 6.19 -6.82 14.19
CA SER A 92 6.38 -8.21 13.79
C SER A 92 6.39 -9.12 15.00
N ARG A 93 5.42 -10.04 15.09
CA ARG A 93 5.24 -10.94 16.24
C ARG A 93 5.08 -12.39 15.84
N SER A 94 5.67 -13.31 16.61
CA SER A 94 5.60 -14.75 16.33
C SER A 94 4.17 -15.23 16.08
N LYS A 95 3.99 -16.03 15.03
CA LYS A 95 2.73 -16.73 14.72
C LYS A 95 2.25 -17.59 15.89
N ASP A 96 3.17 -18.08 16.72
CA ASP A 96 2.87 -18.93 17.87
C ASP A 96 2.62 -18.14 19.16
N ALA A 97 2.81 -16.81 19.15
CA ALA A 97 2.45 -15.92 20.25
C ALA A 97 0.99 -15.48 20.15
N ASN A 98 0.10 -16.38 19.72
CA ASN A 98 -1.32 -16.10 19.55
C ASN A 98 -2.13 -16.65 20.73
N GLY A 99 -3.00 -15.85 21.32
CA GLY A 99 -3.65 -16.23 22.58
C GLY A 99 -4.42 -15.09 23.24
N GLY A 100 -4.30 -15.00 24.56
CA GLY A 100 -5.00 -14.01 25.38
C GLY A 100 -4.16 -13.48 26.53
N GLY A 101 -2.89 -13.84 26.60
CA GLY A 101 -1.94 -13.34 27.57
C GLY A 101 -1.33 -11.99 27.16
N SER A 102 -0.61 -11.38 28.10
CA SER A 102 0.19 -10.19 27.77
C SER A 102 1.38 -10.58 26.89
N GLY A 103 1.65 -9.78 25.86
CA GLY A 103 2.62 -10.09 24.81
C GLY A 103 2.10 -11.06 23.73
N ASP A 104 0.92 -11.66 23.92
CA ASP A 104 0.25 -12.39 22.83
C ASP A 104 -0.41 -11.39 21.87
N TRP A 105 -0.68 -11.85 20.65
CA TRP A 105 -1.67 -11.24 19.77
C TRP A 105 -2.97 -12.05 19.77
N ASN A 106 -4.08 -11.38 19.52
CA ASN A 106 -5.39 -11.99 19.32
C ASN A 106 -6.06 -11.44 18.06
N ARG A 107 -7.26 -11.94 17.77
CA ARG A 107 -8.05 -11.51 16.62
C ARG A 107 -8.77 -10.22 16.97
N GLU A 108 -8.44 -9.15 16.27
CA GLU A 108 -9.18 -7.90 16.26
C GLU A 108 -10.34 -8.00 15.27
N HIS A 109 -11.54 -7.75 15.75
CA HIS A 109 -12.73 -7.61 14.91
C HIS A 109 -12.84 -6.14 14.49
N VAL A 110 -12.23 -5.75 13.37
CA VAL A 110 -12.21 -4.33 12.93
C VAL A 110 -13.63 -3.74 12.85
N TRP A 111 -14.62 -4.47 12.35
CA TRP A 111 -16.01 -4.18 12.76
C TRP A 111 -16.26 -4.80 14.14
N ALA A 112 -16.43 -3.97 15.18
CA ALA A 112 -16.59 -4.47 16.53
C ALA A 112 -17.79 -5.41 16.65
N LYS A 113 -17.56 -6.63 17.14
CA LYS A 113 -18.59 -7.68 17.22
C LYS A 113 -19.87 -7.27 17.95
N SER A 114 -19.77 -6.39 18.96
CA SER A 114 -20.92 -5.89 19.69
C SER A 114 -21.83 -4.95 18.88
N HIS A 115 -21.33 -4.39 17.77
CA HIS A 115 -22.11 -3.60 16.83
C HIS A 115 -22.85 -4.55 15.89
N GLY A 116 -23.91 -5.19 16.41
CA GLY A 116 -24.72 -6.19 15.70
C GLY A 116 -24.77 -7.58 16.35
N ASP A 117 -24.04 -7.80 17.45
CA ASP A 117 -24.02 -9.04 18.27
C ASP A 117 -23.90 -10.34 17.45
N PHE A 118 -23.03 -10.35 16.44
CA PHE A 118 -23.03 -11.39 15.41
C PHE A 118 -22.21 -12.65 15.71
N GLY A 119 -21.81 -12.86 16.97
CA GLY A 119 -21.19 -14.12 17.36
C GLY A 119 -19.80 -14.37 16.75
N THR A 120 -19.54 -15.60 16.31
CA THR A 120 -18.23 -16.05 15.77
C THR A 120 -18.43 -16.88 14.51
N SER A 121 -19.45 -16.52 13.72
CA SER A 121 -19.83 -17.16 12.46
C SER A 121 -20.30 -16.07 11.50
N GLY A 122 -20.23 -16.32 10.19
CA GLY A 122 -20.52 -15.28 9.19
C GLY A 122 -19.61 -14.08 9.46
N PRO A 123 -20.14 -12.88 9.74
CA PRO A 123 -19.31 -11.70 10.04
C PRO A 123 -18.34 -11.94 11.20
N GLY A 124 -18.68 -12.78 12.18
CA GLY A 124 -17.78 -13.10 13.30
C GLY A 124 -16.57 -13.95 12.96
N ALA A 125 -16.54 -14.55 11.76
CA ALA A 125 -15.47 -15.38 11.24
C ALA A 125 -15.17 -15.02 9.77
N ASP A 126 -15.23 -13.73 9.43
CA ASP A 126 -14.82 -13.21 8.13
C ASP A 126 -13.38 -12.67 8.20
N ALA A 127 -12.48 -13.37 7.54
CA ALA A 127 -11.07 -13.05 7.45
C ALA A 127 -10.84 -11.67 6.84
N HIS A 128 -11.72 -11.10 6.01
CA HIS A 128 -11.48 -9.79 5.40
C HIS A 128 -11.39 -8.66 6.43
N HIS A 129 -12.09 -8.76 7.56
CA HIS A 129 -12.07 -7.72 8.61
C HIS A 129 -11.36 -8.12 9.91
N LEU A 130 -11.01 -9.41 10.05
CA LEU A 130 -10.25 -9.91 11.20
C LEU A 130 -8.76 -9.63 10.99
N ARG A 131 -8.08 -9.06 11.99
CA ARG A 131 -6.64 -8.76 11.93
C ARG A 131 -5.91 -9.21 13.19
N PRO A 132 -4.62 -9.58 13.14
CA PRO A 132 -3.84 -9.82 14.35
C PRO A 132 -3.53 -8.48 15.04
N THR A 133 -3.76 -8.40 16.35
CA THR A 133 -3.37 -7.22 17.13
C THR A 133 -2.92 -7.60 18.54
N ASP A 134 -2.10 -6.75 19.16
CA ASP A 134 -1.66 -6.97 20.54
C ASP A 134 -2.87 -7.01 21.49
N VAL A 135 -2.90 -7.98 22.41
CA VAL A 135 -4.06 -8.17 23.31
C VAL A 135 -4.40 -6.91 24.13
N GLN A 136 -3.41 -6.13 24.57
CA GLN A 136 -3.62 -4.89 25.34
C GLN A 136 -4.18 -3.77 24.44
N VAL A 137 -3.63 -3.64 23.23
CA VAL A 137 -4.09 -2.66 22.25
C VAL A 137 -5.52 -3.00 21.81
N ASN A 138 -5.81 -4.28 21.55
CA ASN A 138 -7.17 -4.75 21.25
C ASN A 138 -8.14 -4.41 22.38
N SER A 139 -7.74 -4.67 23.62
CA SER A 139 -8.57 -4.33 24.79
C SER A 139 -8.82 -2.83 24.92
N THR A 140 -7.89 -1.99 24.48
CA THR A 140 -8.02 -0.53 24.52
C THR A 140 -8.94 -0.01 23.41
N ARG A 141 -8.85 -0.61 22.22
CA ARG A 141 -9.78 -0.38 21.12
C ARG A 141 -11.20 -0.77 21.52
N GLY A 142 -11.37 -1.93 22.14
CA GLY A 142 -12.66 -2.39 22.67
C GLY A 142 -13.72 -2.47 21.58
N ASN A 143 -14.83 -1.76 21.78
CA ASN A 143 -15.92 -1.64 20.81
C ASN A 143 -16.11 -0.21 20.31
N LYS A 144 -15.06 0.61 20.34
CA LYS A 144 -15.16 2.01 19.95
C LYS A 144 -15.39 2.11 18.45
N ASP A 145 -16.12 3.16 18.06
CA ASP A 145 -16.21 3.59 16.67
C ASP A 145 -14.85 4.17 16.24
N PHE A 146 -14.68 4.42 14.94
CA PHE A 146 -13.46 5.04 14.41
C PHE A 146 -13.66 6.55 14.23
N ASP A 147 -12.74 7.35 14.78
CA ASP A 147 -12.65 8.80 14.58
C ASP A 147 -11.20 9.26 14.83
N ASN A 148 -10.89 10.52 14.53
CA ASN A 148 -9.63 11.17 14.83
C ASN A 148 -9.60 11.72 16.27
N GLY A 149 -8.44 11.62 16.89
CA GLY A 149 -8.08 12.30 18.12
C GLY A 149 -8.04 11.40 19.35
N GLY A 150 -8.01 12.05 20.51
CA GLY A 150 -7.86 11.40 21.80
C GLY A 150 -6.42 11.42 22.31
N SER A 151 -6.06 10.43 23.11
CA SER A 151 -4.73 10.26 23.71
C SER A 151 -4.01 9.07 23.12
N GLU A 152 -2.69 9.19 22.96
CA GLU A 152 -1.87 8.13 22.38
C GLU A 152 -2.00 6.81 23.18
N VAL A 153 -2.16 5.70 22.46
CA VAL A 153 -2.32 4.36 23.01
C VAL A 153 -0.96 3.78 23.41
N ASP A 154 -0.82 3.39 24.68
CA ASP A 154 0.40 2.73 25.17
C ASP A 154 0.65 1.42 24.43
N GLY A 155 1.88 1.21 23.95
CA GLY A 155 2.25 0.05 23.14
C GLY A 155 1.79 0.08 21.67
N ALA A 156 1.12 1.14 21.21
CA ALA A 156 0.78 1.35 19.81
C ALA A 156 0.96 2.83 19.40
N PRO A 157 2.22 3.31 19.27
CA PRO A 157 2.49 4.71 18.93
C PRO A 157 1.78 5.16 17.65
N GLY A 158 1.35 6.43 17.63
CA GLY A 158 0.59 6.99 16.51
C GLY A 158 -0.88 6.55 16.43
N ASN A 159 -1.34 5.67 17.32
CA ASN A 159 -2.75 5.38 17.51
C ASN A 159 -3.27 6.21 18.68
N PHE A 160 -4.50 6.70 18.58
CA PHE A 160 -5.12 7.51 19.61
C PHE A 160 -6.47 6.93 20.02
N THR A 161 -6.89 7.22 21.25
CA THR A 161 -8.20 6.80 21.73
C THR A 161 -8.76 7.78 22.75
N ASP A 162 -10.07 7.89 22.78
CA ASP A 162 -10.83 8.56 23.83
C ASP A 162 -11.97 7.65 24.32
N ASP A 163 -13.05 8.25 24.83
CA ASP A 163 -14.12 7.54 25.52
C ASP A 163 -14.96 6.68 24.55
N ASP A 164 -15.16 7.14 23.31
CA ASP A 164 -16.05 6.53 22.32
C ASP A 164 -15.38 6.18 20.99
N SER A 165 -14.14 6.66 20.76
CA SER A 165 -13.46 6.49 19.47
C SER A 165 -12.01 5.97 19.56
N TYR A 166 -11.57 5.41 18.43
CA TYR A 166 -10.20 4.97 18.20
C TYR A 166 -9.70 5.53 16.86
N GLU A 167 -8.52 6.15 16.86
CA GLU A 167 -7.78 6.57 15.67
C GLU A 167 -6.62 5.60 15.45
N PRO A 168 -6.59 4.81 14.36
CA PRO A 168 -5.42 4.02 14.03
C PRO A 168 -4.27 4.90 13.54
N ARG A 169 -3.05 4.38 13.58
CA ARG A 169 -1.89 5.05 12.95
C ARG A 169 -2.09 5.27 11.45
N ASP A 170 -1.42 6.28 10.91
CA ASP A 170 -1.63 6.75 9.54
C ASP A 170 -1.48 5.66 8.48
N GLU A 171 -0.57 4.70 8.66
CA GLU A 171 -0.28 3.70 7.62
C GLU A 171 -1.26 2.50 7.60
N VAL A 172 -2.34 2.54 8.38
CA VAL A 172 -3.44 1.54 8.31
C VAL A 172 -4.82 2.19 8.36
N LYS A 173 -4.91 3.50 8.17
CA LYS A 173 -6.18 4.24 8.18
C LYS A 173 -7.06 3.81 7.00
N GLY A 174 -6.46 3.65 5.83
CA GLY A 174 -7.11 3.18 4.61
C GLY A 174 -7.49 1.70 4.70
N ASP A 175 -6.62 0.86 5.25
CA ASP A 175 -6.91 -0.56 5.54
C ASP A 175 -8.20 -0.67 6.36
N VAL A 176 -8.27 0.06 7.48
CA VAL A 176 -9.43 0.06 8.38
C VAL A 176 -10.68 0.51 7.64
N ALA A 177 -10.60 1.61 6.89
CA ALA A 177 -11.73 2.10 6.10
C ALA A 177 -12.25 1.05 5.10
N ARG A 178 -11.37 0.43 4.31
CA ARG A 178 -11.74 -0.57 3.30
C ARG A 178 -12.30 -1.86 3.92
N MET A 179 -11.83 -2.26 5.11
CA MET A 179 -12.43 -3.37 5.86
C MET A 179 -13.84 -3.04 6.36
N ILE A 180 -14.08 -1.81 6.83
CA ILE A 180 -15.39 -1.35 7.27
C ILE A 180 -16.37 -1.21 6.11
N PHE A 181 -15.95 -0.65 4.97
CA PHE A 181 -16.73 -0.58 3.74
C PHE A 181 -17.13 -1.98 3.25
N TYR A 182 -16.19 -2.92 3.24
CA TYR A 182 -16.47 -4.31 2.90
C TYR A 182 -17.55 -4.91 3.79
N MET A 183 -17.46 -4.74 5.11
CA MET A 183 -18.45 -5.30 6.04
C MET A 183 -19.85 -4.73 5.82
N ALA A 184 -19.95 -3.43 5.52
CA ALA A 184 -21.22 -2.76 5.26
C ALA A 184 -21.87 -3.16 3.91
N VAL A 185 -21.08 -3.64 2.93
CA VAL A 185 -21.62 -4.21 1.69
C VAL A 185 -21.86 -5.70 1.81
N ARG A 186 -20.99 -6.44 2.51
CA ARG A 186 -21.07 -7.91 2.61
C ARG A 186 -22.27 -8.40 3.42
N TYR A 187 -22.69 -7.63 4.43
CA TYR A 187 -23.69 -8.06 5.41
C TYR A 187 -24.88 -7.11 5.48
N GLU A 188 -25.83 -7.28 4.55
CA GLU A 188 -27.06 -6.45 4.44
C GLU A 188 -28.30 -7.13 5.08
N GLY A 189 -28.11 -7.90 6.15
CA GLY A 189 -29.24 -8.55 6.86
C GLY A 189 -29.72 -9.88 6.29
N GLU A 190 -29.03 -10.42 5.29
CA GLU A 190 -29.35 -11.69 4.66
C GLU A 190 -28.89 -12.91 5.48
N GLY A 191 -29.51 -14.06 5.28
CA GLY A 191 -29.06 -15.32 5.89
C GLY A 191 -29.09 -15.37 7.43
N GLY A 192 -29.72 -14.38 8.08
CA GLY A 192 -29.76 -14.24 9.54
C GLY A 192 -28.55 -13.51 10.15
N ALA A 193 -27.67 -12.95 9.32
CA ALA A 193 -26.68 -11.96 9.75
C ALA A 193 -27.38 -10.62 10.08
N PRO A 194 -26.78 -9.75 10.92
CA PRO A 194 -27.26 -8.38 11.04
C PRO A 194 -27.06 -7.60 9.73
N ASP A 195 -27.86 -6.56 9.56
CA ASP A 195 -27.68 -5.54 8.55
C ASP A 195 -26.67 -4.51 9.07
N LEU A 196 -25.42 -4.61 8.61
CA LEU A 196 -24.31 -3.77 9.02
C LEU A 196 -24.28 -2.53 8.14
N GLU A 197 -24.49 -1.36 8.72
CA GLU A 197 -24.56 -0.10 7.97
C GLU A 197 -23.59 0.96 8.52
N LEU A 198 -23.12 1.84 7.65
CA LEU A 198 -22.37 3.01 8.11
C LEU A 198 -23.32 4.14 8.49
N ASN A 199 -22.86 4.97 9.39
CA ASN A 199 -23.44 6.29 9.61
C ASN A 199 -22.32 7.31 9.83
N ASP A 200 -22.68 8.54 10.18
CA ASP A 200 -21.70 9.59 10.47
C ASP A 200 -21.70 10.01 11.95
N GLN A 201 -21.78 9.02 12.85
CA GLN A 201 -21.86 9.21 14.32
C GLN A 201 -20.90 8.27 15.05
N VAL A 202 -20.46 8.64 16.25
CA VAL A 202 -19.80 7.73 17.20
C VAL A 202 -20.77 7.37 18.33
N ASP A 203 -20.37 6.44 19.19
CA ASP A 203 -21.16 5.91 20.32
C ASP A 203 -22.44 5.19 19.86
N ASN A 204 -22.29 4.32 18.84
CA ASN A 204 -23.41 3.55 18.28
C ASN A 204 -23.95 2.45 19.21
N GLY A 205 -23.27 2.20 20.32
CA GLY A 205 -23.65 1.21 21.33
C GLY A 205 -23.62 -0.22 20.78
N SER A 206 -24.78 -0.89 20.76
CA SER A 206 -24.90 -2.25 20.23
C SER A 206 -25.64 -2.32 18.89
N GLN A 207 -25.95 -1.16 18.29
CA GLN A 207 -26.59 -1.13 16.97
C GLN A 207 -25.61 -1.69 15.93
N PRO A 208 -26.09 -2.32 14.85
CA PRO A 208 -25.23 -2.80 13.78
C PRO A 208 -24.75 -1.65 12.88
N LEU A 209 -24.24 -0.59 13.51
CA LEU A 209 -23.78 0.62 12.87
C LEU A 209 -22.30 0.82 13.19
N MET A 210 -21.49 1.15 12.18
CA MET A 210 -20.12 1.62 12.40
C MET A 210 -20.00 3.08 11.96
N GLY A 211 -19.40 3.85 12.85
CA GLY A 211 -19.42 5.30 12.82
C GLY A 211 -18.52 6.02 11.84
N ARG A 212 -18.82 7.32 11.71
CA ARG A 212 -18.09 8.36 10.95
C ARG A 212 -17.60 7.95 9.57
N SER A 213 -18.56 7.59 8.71
CA SER A 213 -18.32 7.39 7.28
C SER A 213 -17.54 8.52 6.63
N SER A 214 -17.74 9.78 7.05
CA SER A 214 -16.95 10.92 6.55
C SER A 214 -15.45 10.76 6.84
N VAL A 215 -15.08 10.32 8.05
CA VAL A 215 -13.69 10.09 8.44
C VAL A 215 -13.10 8.89 7.73
N LEU A 216 -13.87 7.81 7.63
CA LEU A 216 -13.43 6.61 6.93
C LEU A 216 -13.13 6.92 5.46
N LEU A 217 -13.90 7.79 4.82
CA LEU A 217 -13.63 8.26 3.47
C LEU A 217 -12.39 9.16 3.39
N ASP A 218 -12.21 10.09 4.34
CA ASP A 218 -11.00 10.91 4.43
C ASP A 218 -9.75 10.03 4.60
N TRP A 219 -9.83 9.01 5.46
CA TRP A 219 -8.77 8.03 5.69
C TRP A 219 -8.49 7.18 4.46
N HIS A 220 -9.53 6.68 3.80
CA HIS A 220 -9.41 5.94 2.56
C HIS A 220 -8.68 6.74 1.47
N ALA A 221 -8.98 8.03 1.34
CA ALA A 221 -8.34 8.91 0.38
C ALA A 221 -6.89 9.27 0.77
N ALA A 222 -6.61 9.42 2.07
CA ALA A 222 -5.29 9.78 2.57
C ALA A 222 -4.30 8.60 2.59
N ASP A 223 -4.79 7.36 2.71
CA ASP A 223 -3.99 6.13 2.77
C ASP A 223 -4.41 5.16 1.64
N PRO A 224 -3.82 5.30 0.44
CA PRO A 224 -4.12 4.48 -0.72
C PRO A 224 -3.88 2.99 -0.49
N VAL A 225 -4.49 2.15 -1.33
CA VAL A 225 -4.32 0.69 -1.24
C VAL A 225 -2.85 0.30 -1.38
N SER A 226 -2.34 -0.43 -0.39
CA SER A 226 -0.95 -0.91 -0.33
C SER A 226 -0.79 -2.32 -0.92
N ASP A 227 0.45 -2.71 -1.25
CA ASP A 227 0.74 -4.07 -1.72
C ASP A 227 0.52 -5.13 -0.63
N VAL A 228 0.64 -4.74 0.63
CA VAL A 228 0.30 -5.59 1.78
C VAL A 228 -1.18 -5.93 1.75
N GLU A 229 -2.06 -4.96 1.48
CA GLU A 229 -3.49 -5.20 1.35
C GLU A 229 -3.85 -6.05 0.12
N ARG A 230 -3.23 -5.79 -1.03
CA ARG A 230 -3.42 -6.61 -2.24
C ARG A 230 -3.05 -8.07 -1.98
N THR A 231 -1.86 -8.29 -1.42
CA THR A 231 -1.36 -9.62 -1.04
C THR A 231 -2.31 -10.30 -0.06
N ARG A 232 -2.79 -9.56 0.93
CA ARG A 232 -3.76 -10.07 1.91
C ARG A 232 -5.07 -10.49 1.25
N ASN A 233 -5.59 -9.66 0.33
CA ASN A 233 -6.80 -9.94 -0.44
C ASN A 233 -6.64 -11.21 -1.30
N ASP A 234 -5.49 -11.36 -1.95
CA ASP A 234 -5.12 -12.55 -2.72
C ASP A 234 -5.08 -13.81 -1.86
N VAL A 235 -4.38 -13.76 -0.72
CA VAL A 235 -4.27 -14.91 0.19
C VAL A 235 -5.64 -15.35 0.68
N ILE A 236 -6.50 -14.41 1.10
CA ILE A 236 -7.85 -14.72 1.56
C ILE A 236 -8.67 -15.34 0.42
N TYR A 237 -8.58 -14.80 -0.79
CA TYR A 237 -9.27 -15.32 -1.97
C TYR A 237 -8.82 -16.73 -2.33
N GLU A 238 -7.52 -16.94 -2.50
CA GLU A 238 -6.98 -18.19 -3.04
C GLU A 238 -7.03 -19.34 -2.04
N GLN A 239 -6.84 -19.06 -0.76
CA GLN A 239 -6.57 -20.09 0.25
C GLN A 239 -7.72 -20.30 1.25
N PHE A 240 -8.60 -19.31 1.45
CA PHE A 240 -9.54 -19.33 2.57
C PHE A 240 -11.01 -19.13 2.21
N GLN A 241 -11.39 -17.94 1.74
CA GLN A 241 -12.80 -17.56 1.58
C GLN A 241 -13.29 -17.52 0.15
N ASN A 242 -12.39 -17.50 -0.84
CA ASN A 242 -12.76 -17.44 -2.26
C ASN A 242 -13.63 -16.23 -2.65
N ASN A 243 -13.64 -15.19 -1.81
CA ASN A 243 -14.18 -13.87 -2.11
C ASN A 243 -13.11 -12.79 -1.89
N ARG A 244 -13.28 -11.64 -2.55
CA ARG A 244 -12.35 -10.51 -2.49
C ARG A 244 -12.99 -9.29 -1.83
N ASN A 245 -12.19 -8.45 -1.19
CA ASN A 245 -12.62 -7.12 -0.76
C ASN A 245 -12.62 -6.16 -1.98
N PRO A 246 -13.79 -5.73 -2.47
CA PRO A 246 -13.88 -4.91 -3.66
C PRO A 246 -13.28 -3.52 -3.49
N PHE A 247 -13.18 -3.02 -2.25
CA PHE A 247 -12.59 -1.71 -1.99
C PHE A 247 -11.05 -1.73 -1.98
N ILE A 248 -10.43 -2.91 -2.00
CA ILE A 248 -9.00 -3.09 -2.24
C ILE A 248 -8.74 -3.16 -3.75
N ASP A 249 -9.56 -3.91 -4.48
CA ASP A 249 -9.37 -4.11 -5.93
C ASP A 249 -9.88 -2.92 -6.76
N HIS A 250 -10.91 -2.22 -6.27
CA HIS A 250 -11.58 -1.06 -6.86
C HIS A 250 -11.86 0.01 -5.79
N PRO A 251 -10.82 0.73 -5.31
CA PRO A 251 -10.97 1.73 -4.25
C PRO A 251 -11.95 2.85 -4.61
N GLU A 252 -12.09 3.19 -5.89
CA GLU A 252 -13.01 4.22 -6.39
C GLU A 252 -14.47 3.99 -5.98
N TRP A 253 -14.91 2.74 -5.82
CA TRP A 253 -16.28 2.42 -5.41
C TRP A 253 -16.61 2.85 -3.98
N ALA A 254 -15.62 3.06 -3.12
CA ALA A 254 -15.86 3.59 -1.78
C ALA A 254 -16.49 4.99 -1.85
N GLY A 255 -15.94 5.85 -2.72
CA GLY A 255 -16.47 7.19 -2.95
C GLY A 255 -17.84 7.19 -3.63
N GLU A 256 -18.09 6.25 -4.54
CA GLU A 256 -19.38 6.12 -5.23
C GLU A 256 -20.53 5.66 -4.31
N LEU A 257 -20.22 4.78 -3.36
CA LEU A 257 -21.24 4.20 -2.46
C LEU A 257 -21.45 4.99 -1.18
N PHE A 258 -20.37 5.51 -0.60
CA PHE A 258 -20.42 6.12 0.74
C PHE A 258 -20.17 7.63 0.71
N GLY A 259 -19.68 8.18 -0.40
CA GLY A 259 -19.49 9.62 -0.57
C GLY A 259 -20.81 10.37 -0.58
N ASP A 260 -20.76 11.65 -0.23
CA ASP A 260 -21.91 12.55 -0.22
C ASP A 260 -22.22 13.17 -1.61
N GLY A 261 -21.58 12.66 -2.66
CA GLY A 261 -21.61 13.22 -4.01
C GLY A 261 -20.78 14.52 -4.17
N SER A 262 -20.05 14.94 -3.14
CA SER A 262 -19.08 16.05 -3.17
C SER A 262 -17.65 15.59 -3.40
N THR A 263 -17.42 14.28 -3.55
CA THR A 263 -16.16 13.74 -4.01
C THR A 263 -15.82 14.40 -5.35
N PRO A 264 -14.57 14.90 -5.54
CA PRO A 264 -14.10 15.20 -6.88
C PRO A 264 -14.39 13.96 -7.74
N ALA A 265 -14.68 14.17 -9.03
CA ALA A 265 -14.69 13.07 -9.99
C ALA A 265 -13.53 12.11 -9.68
N PRO A 266 -13.69 10.79 -9.88
CA PRO A 266 -12.57 9.87 -9.70
C PRO A 266 -11.35 10.54 -10.30
N ASP A 267 -10.27 10.63 -9.53
CA ASP A 267 -9.01 11.04 -10.15
C ASP A 267 -8.90 10.16 -11.40
N PRO A 268 -8.68 10.77 -12.58
CA PRO A 268 -8.62 10.01 -13.81
C PRO A 268 -7.71 8.83 -13.52
N GLU A 269 -8.21 7.62 -13.82
CA GLU A 269 -7.47 6.35 -13.88
C GLU A 269 -5.99 6.68 -14.08
N PRO A 270 -5.07 6.33 -13.15
CA PRO A 270 -3.72 6.87 -13.15
C PRO A 270 -3.22 6.81 -14.59
N GLU A 271 -3.05 7.99 -15.19
CA GLU A 271 -2.67 8.09 -16.59
C GLU A 271 -1.50 7.13 -16.75
N PRO A 272 -1.55 6.19 -17.72
CA PRO A 272 -0.51 5.19 -17.85
C PRO A 272 0.81 5.93 -17.78
N GLU A 273 1.64 5.59 -16.78
CA GLU A 273 2.97 6.16 -16.57
C GLU A 273 3.55 6.47 -17.95
N PRO A 274 3.87 7.74 -18.27
CA PRO A 274 4.36 8.09 -19.59
C PRO A 274 5.43 7.07 -19.94
N GLY A 275 5.18 6.30 -21.01
CA GLY A 275 6.10 5.26 -21.43
C GLY A 275 7.50 5.86 -21.46
N CYS A 276 8.49 5.07 -21.03
CA CYS A 276 9.88 5.51 -20.93
C CYS A 276 10.25 6.59 -21.96
N GLY A 277 10.69 7.75 -21.46
CA GLY A 277 11.14 8.86 -22.29
C GLY A 277 10.31 10.13 -22.31
N GLU A 278 9.14 10.20 -21.67
CA GLU A 278 8.41 11.47 -21.50
C GLU A 278 8.59 12.03 -20.08
N ALA A 279 9.65 12.84 -19.88
CA ALA A 279 9.85 13.53 -18.60
C ALA A 279 8.80 14.64 -18.39
N ALA A 280 7.78 14.37 -17.58
CA ALA A 280 6.84 15.38 -17.12
C ALA A 280 7.52 16.37 -16.17
N GLY A 281 7.19 17.66 -16.28
CA GLY A 281 7.63 18.70 -15.34
C GLY A 281 9.00 19.33 -15.59
N LEU A 282 9.71 18.95 -16.66
CA LEU A 282 10.92 19.68 -17.10
C LEU A 282 10.57 20.88 -17.96
N ASP A 283 11.32 21.98 -17.80
CA ASP A 283 11.25 23.11 -18.71
C ASP A 283 11.65 22.66 -20.14
N THR A 284 10.86 23.05 -21.13
CA THR A 284 11.15 22.76 -22.54
C THR A 284 11.99 23.85 -23.17
N VAL A 285 13.07 23.47 -23.84
CA VAL A 285 13.96 24.33 -24.62
C VAL A 285 13.91 23.93 -26.09
N GLY A 286 13.75 24.90 -26.98
CA GLY A 286 13.69 24.60 -28.40
C GLY A 286 15.07 24.28 -28.98
N LEU A 287 15.14 23.33 -29.91
CA LEU A 287 16.40 22.92 -30.54
C LEU A 287 17.14 24.12 -31.11
N SER A 288 16.45 25.04 -31.79
CA SER A 288 17.05 26.26 -32.35
C SER A 288 17.64 27.22 -31.31
N SER A 289 17.20 27.15 -30.05
CA SER A 289 17.66 28.00 -28.94
C SER A 289 18.87 27.46 -28.18
N LEU A 290 19.23 26.19 -28.40
CA LEU A 290 20.39 25.56 -27.79
C LEU A 290 21.73 26.11 -28.35
N PRO A 291 22.82 26.06 -27.54
CA PRO A 291 24.16 26.34 -28.03
C PRO A 291 24.52 25.52 -29.27
N ALA A 292 25.34 26.09 -30.16
CA ALA A 292 25.68 25.46 -31.44
C ALA A 292 26.23 24.04 -31.29
N ASP A 293 27.09 23.82 -30.31
CA ASP A 293 27.72 22.52 -30.07
C ASP A 293 26.72 21.48 -29.53
N ALA A 294 25.72 21.91 -28.75
CA ALA A 294 24.63 21.05 -28.27
C ALA A 294 23.72 20.64 -29.43
N ARG A 295 23.39 21.58 -30.33
CA ARG A 295 22.61 21.30 -31.54
C ARG A 295 23.32 20.28 -32.45
N THR A 296 24.61 20.49 -32.71
CA THR A 296 25.42 19.53 -33.48
C THR A 296 25.48 18.16 -32.81
N THR A 297 25.62 18.12 -31.48
CA THR A 297 25.60 16.87 -30.72
C THR A 297 24.30 16.09 -30.87
N ILE A 298 23.15 16.77 -30.83
CA ILE A 298 21.83 16.17 -31.04
C ILE A 298 21.71 15.64 -32.48
N GLU A 299 22.13 16.41 -33.49
CA GLU A 299 22.12 15.97 -34.89
C GLU A 299 22.97 14.71 -35.12
N GLU A 300 24.14 14.63 -34.50
CA GLU A 300 25.01 13.45 -34.57
C GLU A 300 24.40 12.24 -33.87
N ALA A 301 23.82 12.42 -32.68
CA ALA A 301 23.13 11.36 -31.96
C ALA A 301 21.93 10.82 -32.75
N ARG A 302 21.10 11.70 -33.33
CA ARG A 302 20.01 11.33 -34.26
C ARG A 302 20.50 10.59 -35.50
N SER A 303 21.74 10.83 -35.90
CA SER A 303 22.39 10.14 -37.03
C SER A 303 23.05 8.81 -36.64
N GLY A 304 22.88 8.37 -35.39
CA GLY A 304 23.36 7.09 -34.86
C GLY A 304 24.72 7.14 -34.16
N ARG A 305 25.21 8.32 -33.77
CA ARG A 305 26.38 8.42 -32.87
C ARG A 305 25.98 7.86 -31.50
N THR A 306 26.75 6.90 -30.99
CA THR A 306 26.51 6.29 -29.67
C THR A 306 27.16 7.10 -28.55
N GLY A 307 26.44 7.30 -27.46
CA GLY A 307 26.93 7.94 -26.23
C GLY A 307 27.43 6.95 -25.19
N GLU A 308 27.75 7.45 -23.99
CA GLU A 308 27.98 6.62 -22.80
C GLU A 308 26.65 6.32 -22.12
N THR A 309 26.51 5.21 -21.40
CA THR A 309 25.27 4.96 -20.63
C THR A 309 25.07 6.02 -19.56
N TYR A 310 23.89 6.63 -19.53
CA TYR A 310 23.45 7.54 -18.48
C TYR A 310 22.56 6.78 -17.49
N GLU A 311 23.00 6.67 -16.24
CA GLU A 311 22.32 5.86 -15.21
C GLU A 311 21.20 6.62 -14.47
N ASN A 312 20.95 7.90 -14.80
CA ASN A 312 19.91 8.71 -14.16
C ASN A 312 19.96 8.69 -12.61
N ARG A 313 21.16 8.77 -12.02
CA ARG A 313 21.35 8.71 -10.56
C ARG A 313 20.72 9.88 -9.81
N GLU A 314 20.55 11.00 -10.50
CA GLU A 314 19.88 12.19 -10.02
C GLU A 314 18.37 11.97 -9.87
N GLY A 315 17.80 10.94 -10.52
CA GLY A 315 16.37 10.62 -10.47
C GLY A 315 15.47 11.69 -11.10
N VAL A 316 16.01 12.51 -11.99
CA VAL A 316 15.30 13.64 -12.61
C VAL A 316 14.56 13.23 -13.88
N LEU A 317 15.11 12.28 -14.65
CA LEU A 317 14.43 11.70 -15.81
C LEU A 317 13.56 10.52 -15.36
N PRO A 318 12.57 10.08 -16.16
CA PRO A 318 11.78 8.88 -15.89
C PRO A 318 12.67 7.66 -15.67
N ASP A 319 12.33 6.81 -14.70
CA ASP A 319 13.05 5.57 -14.43
C ASP A 319 12.78 4.57 -15.56
N CYS A 320 13.84 4.06 -16.17
CA CYS A 320 13.77 3.27 -17.40
C CYS A 320 14.74 2.09 -17.36
N GLU A 321 14.56 1.13 -18.27
CA GLU A 321 15.44 -0.04 -18.36
C GLU A 321 16.93 0.37 -18.47
N ASP A 322 17.80 -0.45 -17.87
CA ASP A 322 19.25 -0.22 -17.91
C ASP A 322 19.75 -0.03 -19.35
N GLY A 323 20.40 1.11 -19.60
CA GLY A 323 20.94 1.44 -20.92
C GLY A 323 20.03 2.28 -21.81
N TYR A 324 18.80 2.57 -21.37
CA TYR A 324 17.82 3.38 -22.11
C TYR A 324 18.31 4.79 -22.43
N TYR A 325 19.06 5.43 -21.52
CA TYR A 325 19.61 6.76 -21.73
C TYR A 325 21.09 6.72 -22.12
N GLN A 326 21.46 7.56 -23.10
CA GLN A 326 22.82 7.79 -23.53
C GLN A 326 23.26 9.24 -23.32
N LEU A 327 24.39 9.42 -22.66
CA LEU A 327 25.05 10.68 -22.38
C LEU A 327 26.03 11.07 -23.50
N PHE A 328 25.96 12.33 -23.92
CA PHE A 328 26.89 12.97 -24.83
C PHE A 328 27.48 14.22 -24.20
N HIS A 329 28.81 14.30 -24.20
CA HIS A 329 29.53 15.50 -23.79
C HIS A 329 29.46 16.56 -24.89
N VAL A 330 28.97 17.76 -24.55
CA VAL A 330 28.97 18.92 -25.44
C VAL A 330 30.20 19.78 -25.18
N GLY A 331 30.43 20.12 -23.91
CA GLY A 331 31.59 20.86 -23.46
C GLY A 331 32.02 20.44 -22.05
N TYR A 332 32.54 21.37 -21.24
CA TYR A 332 33.06 21.02 -19.91
C TYR A 332 31.93 20.66 -18.94
N SER A 333 30.85 21.43 -18.93
CA SER A 333 29.72 21.27 -18.00
C SER A 333 28.45 20.78 -18.68
N ASP A 334 28.27 21.16 -19.93
CA ASP A 334 27.08 20.91 -20.74
C ASP A 334 27.04 19.48 -21.30
N ARG A 335 25.88 18.84 -21.19
CA ARG A 335 25.61 17.50 -21.69
C ARG A 335 24.28 17.46 -22.44
N VAL A 336 24.22 16.54 -23.39
CA VAL A 336 22.98 16.10 -24.01
C VAL A 336 22.75 14.66 -23.59
N ILE A 337 21.53 14.32 -23.22
CA ILE A 337 21.11 12.96 -22.92
C ILE A 337 20.06 12.57 -23.96
N ALA A 338 20.26 11.46 -24.65
CA ALA A 338 19.30 10.91 -25.60
C ALA A 338 18.66 9.67 -24.99
N GLY A 339 17.34 9.54 -25.08
CA GLY A 339 16.68 8.28 -24.77
C GLY A 339 16.41 7.46 -26.02
N ASP A 340 16.25 6.14 -25.86
CA ASP A 340 15.99 5.22 -26.96
C ASP A 340 14.65 5.47 -27.67
N GLY A 341 13.71 6.16 -27.01
CA GLY A 341 12.46 6.65 -27.58
C GLY A 341 12.62 7.81 -28.58
N GLY A 342 13.82 8.40 -28.68
CA GLY A 342 14.16 9.48 -29.60
C GLY A 342 14.04 10.89 -29.01
N GLU A 343 13.69 11.01 -27.73
CA GLU A 343 13.72 12.22 -26.93
C GLU A 343 15.15 12.67 -26.61
N PHE A 344 15.30 13.96 -26.34
CA PHE A 344 16.57 14.56 -25.94
C PHE A 344 16.36 15.48 -24.74
N TYR A 345 17.33 15.43 -23.84
CA TYR A 345 17.44 16.32 -22.68
C TYR A 345 18.75 17.08 -22.74
N TYR A 346 18.73 18.30 -22.23
CA TYR A 346 19.89 19.17 -22.14
C TYR A 346 20.12 19.57 -20.68
N THR A 347 21.37 19.41 -20.22
CA THR A 347 21.81 19.93 -18.93
C THR A 347 22.98 20.90 -19.18
N PRO A 348 22.80 22.21 -18.99
CA PRO A 348 23.85 23.20 -19.23
C PRO A 348 24.92 23.25 -18.12
N ASP A 349 24.65 22.59 -17.00
CA ASP A 349 25.27 22.87 -15.70
C ASP A 349 25.65 21.60 -14.93
N HIS A 350 26.01 20.53 -15.65
CA HIS A 350 26.54 19.30 -15.06
C HIS A 350 25.54 18.62 -14.10
N TYR A 351 24.33 18.39 -14.60
CA TYR A 351 23.22 17.69 -13.94
C TYR A 351 22.55 18.48 -12.80
N GLU A 352 22.81 19.78 -12.66
CA GLU A 352 22.08 20.62 -11.70
C GLU A 352 20.67 20.96 -12.20
N THR A 353 20.51 21.19 -13.51
CA THR A 353 19.21 21.39 -14.17
C THR A 353 19.09 20.56 -15.44
N PHE A 354 17.84 20.23 -15.77
CA PHE A 354 17.47 19.45 -16.95
C PHE A 354 16.35 20.16 -17.70
N GLN A 355 16.46 20.14 -19.03
CA GLN A 355 15.46 20.68 -19.93
C GLN A 355 15.12 19.63 -20.99
N SER A 356 13.84 19.48 -21.31
CA SER A 356 13.42 18.68 -22.46
C SER A 356 13.68 19.47 -23.74
N VAL A 357 14.20 18.81 -24.78
CA VAL A 357 14.51 19.47 -26.05
C VAL A 357 13.38 19.24 -27.05
N ASP A 358 12.72 20.32 -27.46
CA ASP A 358 11.75 20.28 -28.56
C ASP A 358 12.50 20.30 -29.90
N LEU A 359 12.54 19.13 -30.56
CA LEU A 359 13.25 18.93 -31.83
C LEU A 359 12.61 19.63 -33.04
N ASP A 360 11.35 20.06 -32.92
CA ASP A 360 10.57 20.65 -34.02
C ASP A 360 10.60 22.20 -34.01
N SER A 361 11.40 22.81 -33.13
CA SER A 361 11.42 24.25 -32.84
C SER A 361 12.74 25.00 -33.10
#